data_AF-A0AAD4RD22-F1
#
_entry.id   AF-A0AAD4RD22-F1
#
_cell.length_a   1.000
_cell.length_b   1.000
_cell.length_c   1.000
_cell.angle_alpha   90.00
_cell.angle_beta   90.00
_cell.angle_gamma   90.00
#
_symmetry.space_group_name_H-M   'P 1'
#
loop_
_entity.id
_entity.type
_entity.pdbx_description
1 polymer ?
#
loop_
_entity_poly.entity_id
_entity_poly.type
_entity_poly.pdbx_seq_one_letter_code
_entity_poly.pdbx_strand_id
1 'polypeptide(L)'
;MSKESSDYEVEYRSTIQPRTAVRTQSRQSTGGGYPSGGGGGGRVLKMVTEMGSTSMPGISPALSATAAKSFLEAADKEKKTMQGLNDRLGNYIDRVKKLEEQNRKLVADLEDLRGRWGKDTSEIKVKFSSSLSTARKEIDGAARQKAEIDVKVARLKDDLAEYRNRFDDIQRRREADREHINTFTNMIADAQSELEMLRARWKQLTDEEKRLNGDNARLWEELAKARSDLDEETLGRIDFQNQVQTLMEELEFLRRVHEQEVKELQALLAQAPADTREFFKNELALAIRDIKDEYDYIAKQGRQDMESWYKLKVSEVQGNANRSMMESNYQREEVKRMRDNIGDLRGKLGDLEAKNAQLEKEVQNLNYQLNDDQRQYEQALNERDATLRRMKEECQSLVAELQALLDTKQMLDAEIAIYRKMLEGEESRVGLRQMVEQVVKTHSLQQQEDTDSTRNVRGEVQTKTTFQRSAKGNITIAECDPNGKFITLENTHKSKDEDISGCKIKRRLDSKKEITYTLPHNVVVRAGRTIKIYARDGGGFHNPPESLVYDGESSWGVGGTNVVTTFYNKEGEERATHTQKTIQTGQ
;
A
#
# COMPACT_ATOMS: atom_id res chain seq x y z
N MET A 1 -18.74 8.82 -17.12
CA MET A 1 -19.60 9.25 -18.24
C MET A 1 -20.19 8.02 -18.92
N SER A 2 -21.13 8.29 -19.82
CA SER A 2 -21.84 7.38 -20.72
C SER A 2 -21.11 6.11 -21.11
N LYS A 3 -21.87 5.02 -21.27
CA LYS A 3 -21.54 4.03 -22.29
C LYS A 3 -21.59 4.74 -23.65
N GLU A 4 -20.48 4.79 -24.35
CA GLU A 4 -20.51 4.64 -25.80
C GLU A 4 -19.99 3.23 -26.07
N SER A 5 -20.90 2.35 -26.50
CA SER A 5 -20.50 1.08 -27.12
C SER A 5 -20.27 1.39 -28.59
N SER A 6 -19.03 1.26 -29.02
CA SER A 6 -18.65 1.16 -30.43
C SER A 6 -18.39 -0.31 -30.72
N ASP A 7 -19.46 -1.05 -30.98
CA ASP A 7 -19.37 -2.46 -31.33
C ASP A 7 -18.63 -2.59 -32.68
N TYR A 8 -17.38 -3.06 -32.61
CA TYR A 8 -16.57 -3.44 -33.76
C TYR A 8 -16.04 -4.87 -33.56
N GLU A 9 -16.97 -5.84 -33.58
CA GLU A 9 -16.58 -7.22 -33.89
C GLU A 9 -16.01 -7.25 -35.31
N VAL A 10 -14.77 -7.71 -35.43
CA VAL A 10 -14.17 -8.11 -36.70
C VAL A 10 -13.88 -9.61 -36.62
N GLU A 11 -14.89 -10.42 -36.97
CA GLU A 11 -14.70 -11.86 -37.22
C GLU A 11 -13.72 -12.05 -38.40
N TYR A 12 -12.42 -12.15 -38.12
CA TYR A 12 -11.46 -12.53 -39.15
C TYR A 12 -11.44 -14.06 -39.36
N ARG A 13 -12.49 -14.57 -40.00
CA ARG A 13 -12.56 -15.98 -40.43
C ARG A 13 -11.56 -16.23 -41.57
N SER A 14 -10.49 -16.95 -41.28
CA SER A 14 -9.48 -17.34 -42.25
C SER A 14 -9.98 -18.44 -43.20
N THR A 15 -10.37 -18.06 -44.42
CA THR A 15 -10.76 -19.02 -45.48
C THR A 15 -9.82 -18.98 -46.68
N ILE A 16 -8.75 -19.80 -46.64
CA ILE A 16 -8.07 -20.39 -47.81
C ILE A 16 -7.42 -21.70 -47.31
N GLN A 17 -7.68 -22.81 -48.00
CA GLN A 17 -7.04 -24.11 -47.74
C GLN A 17 -5.86 -24.34 -48.70
N PRO A 18 -4.82 -25.09 -48.29
CA PRO A 18 -3.71 -25.45 -49.17
C PRO A 18 -4.17 -26.46 -50.24
N ARG A 19 -3.75 -26.26 -51.50
CA ARG A 19 -3.83 -27.31 -52.53
C ARG A 19 -2.54 -28.11 -52.56
N THR A 20 -2.70 -29.43 -52.47
CA THR A 20 -1.61 -30.42 -52.49
C THR A 20 -1.03 -30.62 -53.88
N ALA A 21 0.26 -30.93 -53.93
CA ALA A 21 0.89 -31.42 -55.16
C ALA A 21 0.55 -32.90 -55.38
N VAL A 22 0.31 -33.30 -56.63
CA VAL A 22 0.21 -34.70 -57.04
C VAL A 22 1.31 -34.99 -58.06
N ARG A 23 2.02 -36.10 -57.84
CA ARG A 23 3.16 -36.57 -58.64
C ARG A 23 2.81 -37.95 -59.20
N THR A 24 2.88 -38.12 -60.51
CA THR A 24 2.83 -39.43 -61.16
C THR A 24 4.09 -39.73 -61.96
N GLN A 25 4.44 -41.02 -61.96
CA GLN A 25 5.59 -41.67 -62.58
C GLN A 25 5.06 -42.48 -63.80
N SER A 26 5.81 -43.07 -64.74
CA SER A 26 7.18 -42.88 -65.28
C SER A 26 7.40 -43.88 -66.45
N ARG A 27 8.60 -43.88 -67.06
CA ARG A 27 9.27 -44.99 -67.80
C ARG A 27 8.82 -45.41 -69.22
N GLN A 28 9.83 -45.45 -70.10
CA GLN A 28 10.24 -46.54 -71.04
C GLN A 28 9.25 -47.06 -72.13
N SER A 29 9.69 -47.58 -73.29
CA SER A 29 10.90 -47.35 -74.11
C SER A 29 10.78 -48.08 -75.47
N THR A 30 11.64 -47.72 -76.43
CA THR A 30 12.10 -48.54 -77.60
C THR A 30 11.12 -48.95 -78.72
N GLY A 31 11.62 -48.91 -79.96
CA GLY A 31 10.95 -49.33 -81.20
C GLY A 31 10.39 -48.15 -82.02
N GLY A 32 10.63 -48.01 -83.33
CA GLY A 32 11.55 -48.75 -84.21
C GLY A 32 11.07 -48.70 -85.68
N GLY A 33 11.77 -47.97 -86.56
CA GLY A 33 11.38 -47.89 -87.98
C GLY A 33 12.28 -47.01 -88.87
N TYR A 34 12.70 -47.59 -89.99
CA TYR A 34 13.32 -46.99 -91.19
C TYR A 34 12.58 -47.60 -92.42
N PRO A 35 12.81 -47.21 -93.70
CA PRO A 35 13.70 -46.17 -94.26
C PRO A 35 13.02 -45.23 -95.31
N SER A 36 13.85 -44.39 -95.95
CA SER A 36 13.74 -43.94 -97.37
C SER A 36 12.73 -42.83 -97.76
N GLY A 37 13.07 -42.07 -98.81
CA GLY A 37 12.07 -41.58 -99.78
C GLY A 37 11.90 -40.07 -100.03
N GLY A 38 12.80 -39.47 -100.81
CA GLY A 38 12.49 -38.61 -101.98
C GLY A 38 11.63 -37.32 -101.88
N GLY A 39 12.23 -36.19 -102.30
CA GLY A 39 11.54 -35.03 -102.91
C GLY A 39 11.03 -33.93 -101.95
N GLY A 40 10.92 -32.66 -102.37
CA GLY A 40 11.39 -32.05 -103.62
C GLY A 40 10.87 -30.63 -103.88
N GLY A 41 11.62 -29.82 -104.64
CA GLY A 41 11.25 -28.46 -105.10
C GLY A 41 11.67 -27.32 -104.14
N GLY A 42 12.18 -26.17 -104.61
CA GLY A 42 12.60 -25.74 -105.95
C GLY A 42 13.69 -24.64 -105.88
N ARG A 43 14.64 -24.55 -106.84
CA ARG A 43 14.58 -23.86 -108.17
C ARG A 43 14.86 -22.35 -108.09
N VAL A 44 15.68 -21.67 -108.93
CA VAL A 44 16.83 -21.91 -109.88
C VAL A 44 17.47 -20.50 -110.14
N LEU A 45 18.59 -20.19 -110.83
CA LEU A 45 19.63 -20.82 -111.70
C LEU A 45 21.03 -20.35 -111.18
N LYS A 46 22.25 -20.78 -111.59
CA LYS A 46 22.85 -21.70 -112.60
C LYS A 46 22.93 -21.30 -114.09
N MET A 47 23.94 -20.52 -114.50
CA MET A 47 24.82 -20.69 -115.71
C MET A 47 26.06 -19.78 -115.56
N VAL A 48 27.35 -20.12 -115.80
CA VAL A 48 28.09 -21.25 -116.42
C VAL A 48 28.12 -21.28 -117.96
N THR A 49 29.33 -21.17 -118.54
CA THR A 49 29.96 -22.11 -119.52
C THR A 49 31.46 -21.75 -119.68
N GLU A 50 32.28 -22.74 -120.05
CA GLU A 50 33.76 -22.72 -120.12
C GLU A 50 34.28 -22.56 -121.57
N MET A 51 35.59 -22.29 -121.74
CA MET A 51 36.55 -23.24 -122.36
C MET A 51 38.00 -22.67 -122.42
N GLY A 52 38.99 -23.51 -122.74
CA GLY A 52 40.41 -23.14 -122.90
C GLY A 52 40.78 -22.69 -124.34
N SER A 53 42.03 -22.74 -124.81
CA SER A 53 43.31 -23.15 -124.18
C SER A 53 44.53 -22.81 -125.09
N THR A 54 45.74 -22.77 -124.50
CA THR A 54 47.07 -23.08 -125.11
C THR A 54 47.73 -22.19 -126.20
N SER A 55 49.08 -22.21 -126.16
CA SER A 55 50.08 -22.03 -127.24
C SER A 55 50.69 -20.65 -127.57
N MET A 56 52.03 -20.64 -127.59
CA MET A 56 52.98 -19.74 -128.28
C MET A 56 53.41 -20.42 -129.63
N PRO A 57 54.37 -19.93 -130.47
CA PRO A 57 55.19 -18.70 -130.43
C PRO A 57 55.35 -17.89 -131.75
N GLY A 58 55.78 -16.62 -131.64
CA GLY A 58 56.87 -15.98 -132.41
C GLY A 58 56.77 -15.70 -133.93
N ILE A 59 57.42 -14.60 -134.36
CA ILE A 59 58.25 -14.40 -135.59
C ILE A 59 58.48 -12.89 -135.81
N SER A 60 59.71 -12.51 -136.22
CA SER A 60 60.08 -11.15 -136.66
C SER A 60 60.16 -11.08 -138.18
N PRO A 61 60.04 -9.89 -138.81
CA PRO A 61 61.28 -9.18 -139.17
C PRO A 61 61.19 -7.63 -139.07
N ALA A 62 62.33 -6.97 -139.20
CA ALA A 62 62.46 -5.50 -139.23
C ALA A 62 62.55 -4.97 -140.67
N LEU A 63 62.27 -3.67 -140.87
CA LEU A 63 63.01 -2.81 -141.84
C LEU A 63 62.65 -1.31 -141.73
N SER A 64 63.55 -0.46 -142.26
CA SER A 64 63.44 1.00 -142.50
C SER A 64 63.46 1.96 -141.29
N ALA A 65 64.56 2.70 -141.16
CA ALA A 65 64.93 3.49 -139.98
C ALA A 65 64.40 4.95 -139.98
N THR A 66 63.13 5.18 -140.32
CA THR A 66 62.52 6.54 -140.30
C THR A 66 61.25 6.65 -139.45
N ALA A 67 60.61 5.53 -139.07
CA ALA A 67 59.41 5.52 -138.23
C ALA A 67 59.69 5.50 -136.70
N ALA A 68 60.94 5.30 -136.27
CA ALA A 68 61.28 5.02 -134.87
C ALA A 68 60.92 6.16 -133.90
N LYS A 69 60.89 7.42 -134.35
CA LYS A 69 60.63 8.57 -133.49
C LYS A 69 59.14 8.76 -133.17
N SER A 70 58.24 8.48 -134.12
CA SER A 70 56.79 8.53 -133.91
C SER A 70 56.27 7.29 -133.18
N PHE A 71 56.87 6.11 -133.40
CA PHE A 71 56.50 4.90 -132.65
C PHE A 71 56.86 4.98 -131.16
N LEU A 72 57.94 5.67 -130.78
CA LEU A 72 58.27 5.89 -129.36
C LEU A 72 57.24 6.78 -128.65
N GLU A 73 56.76 7.86 -129.28
CA GLU A 73 55.68 8.68 -128.71
C GLU A 73 54.33 7.96 -128.67
N ALA A 74 54.04 7.09 -129.64
CA ALA A 74 52.85 6.26 -129.63
C ALA A 74 52.89 5.23 -128.49
N ALA A 75 53.99 4.47 -128.36
CA ALA A 75 54.16 3.46 -127.34
C ALA A 75 54.22 4.04 -125.91
N ASP A 76 54.83 5.21 -125.70
CA ASP A 76 54.84 5.85 -124.38
C ASP A 76 53.48 6.48 -124.02
N LYS A 77 52.70 6.94 -125.00
CA LYS A 77 51.27 7.29 -124.78
C LYS A 77 50.44 6.06 -124.43
N GLU A 78 50.58 4.95 -125.17
CA GLU A 78 49.84 3.71 -124.94
C GLU A 78 50.16 3.14 -123.55
N LYS A 79 51.45 3.11 -123.18
CA LYS A 79 51.94 2.76 -121.84
C LYS A 79 51.34 3.65 -120.76
N LYS A 80 51.28 4.97 -120.96
CA LYS A 80 50.63 5.91 -120.03
C LYS A 80 49.11 5.69 -119.92
N THR A 81 48.42 5.34 -121.00
CA THR A 81 47.00 4.96 -120.92
C THR A 81 46.78 3.62 -120.21
N MET A 82 47.66 2.64 -120.39
CA MET A 82 47.61 1.37 -119.66
C MET A 82 47.97 1.54 -118.17
N GLN A 83 48.90 2.43 -117.83
CA GLN A 83 49.15 2.83 -116.44
C GLN A 83 47.91 3.52 -115.86
N GLY A 84 47.32 4.52 -116.53
CA GLY A 84 46.11 5.19 -116.06
C GLY A 84 44.88 4.29 -115.94
N LEU A 85 44.80 3.18 -116.69
CA LEU A 85 43.79 2.13 -116.51
C LEU A 85 44.13 1.21 -115.33
N ASN A 86 45.38 0.80 -115.17
CA ASN A 86 45.84 0.00 -114.03
C ASN A 86 45.75 0.76 -112.70
N ASP A 87 46.01 2.07 -112.68
CA ASP A 87 45.83 2.93 -111.51
C ASP A 87 44.35 3.05 -111.13
N ARG A 88 43.45 3.11 -112.12
CA ARG A 88 41.99 3.07 -111.90
C ARG A 88 41.56 1.71 -111.37
N LEU A 89 42.06 0.61 -111.92
CA LEU A 89 41.82 -0.74 -111.42
C LEU A 89 42.38 -0.92 -110.00
N GLY A 90 43.56 -0.40 -109.70
CA GLY A 90 44.15 -0.37 -108.35
C GLY A 90 43.26 0.37 -107.35
N ASN A 91 42.82 1.59 -107.70
CA ASN A 91 41.87 2.35 -106.88
C ASN A 91 40.52 1.63 -106.69
N TYR A 92 40.02 0.93 -107.72
CA TYR A 92 38.82 0.09 -107.58
C TYR A 92 39.06 -1.13 -106.70
N ILE A 93 40.18 -1.84 -106.86
CA ILE A 93 40.56 -3.01 -106.06
C ILE A 93 40.77 -2.62 -104.60
N ASP A 94 41.44 -1.51 -104.31
CA ASP A 94 41.63 -1.04 -102.93
C ASP A 94 40.35 -0.47 -102.32
N ARG A 95 39.43 0.07 -103.14
CA ARG A 95 38.07 0.41 -102.68
C ARG A 95 37.22 -0.84 -102.41
N VAL A 96 37.34 -1.88 -103.24
CA VAL A 96 36.71 -3.19 -103.02
C VAL A 96 37.27 -3.84 -101.75
N LYS A 97 38.60 -3.92 -101.56
CA LYS A 97 39.21 -4.43 -100.32
C LYS A 97 38.75 -3.66 -99.09
N LYS A 98 38.69 -2.32 -99.15
CA LYS A 98 38.17 -1.50 -98.04
C LYS A 98 36.69 -1.79 -97.75
N LEU A 99 35.88 -2.02 -98.79
CA LEU A 99 34.47 -2.42 -98.64
C LEU A 99 34.34 -3.88 -98.13
N GLU A 100 35.20 -4.80 -98.55
CA GLU A 100 35.26 -6.19 -98.05
C GLU A 100 35.71 -6.24 -96.59
N GLU A 101 36.68 -5.42 -96.20
CA GLU A 101 37.16 -5.28 -94.82
C GLU A 101 36.11 -4.59 -93.93
N GLN A 102 35.45 -3.53 -94.42
CA GLN A 102 34.30 -2.92 -93.75
C GLN A 102 33.12 -3.89 -93.62
N ASN A 103 32.81 -4.67 -94.66
CA ASN A 103 31.71 -5.63 -94.64
C ASN A 103 32.05 -6.84 -93.73
N ARG A 104 33.29 -7.33 -93.74
CA ARG A 104 33.78 -8.32 -92.77
C ARG A 104 33.67 -7.79 -91.33
N LYS A 105 34.03 -6.52 -91.10
CA LYS A 105 33.85 -5.89 -89.79
C LYS A 105 32.37 -5.79 -89.41
N LEU A 106 31.51 -5.30 -90.31
CA LEU A 106 30.07 -5.19 -90.05
C LEU A 106 29.41 -6.55 -89.80
N VAL A 107 29.85 -7.61 -90.49
CA VAL A 107 29.42 -8.99 -90.20
C VAL A 107 29.88 -9.43 -88.82
N ALA A 108 31.13 -9.19 -88.44
CA ALA A 108 31.63 -9.49 -87.08
C ALA A 108 30.87 -8.69 -86.00
N ASP A 109 30.68 -7.39 -86.19
CA ASP A 109 29.92 -6.51 -85.30
C ASP A 109 28.44 -6.99 -85.18
N LEU A 110 27.83 -7.48 -86.27
CA LEU A 110 26.48 -8.07 -86.27
C LEU A 110 26.42 -9.44 -85.58
N GLU A 111 27.43 -10.30 -85.75
CA GLU A 111 27.51 -11.57 -85.04
C GLU A 111 27.73 -11.35 -83.54
N ASP A 112 28.54 -10.35 -83.15
CA ASP A 112 28.78 -9.99 -81.75
C ASP A 112 27.51 -9.36 -81.12
N LEU A 113 26.82 -8.46 -81.82
CA LEU A 113 25.52 -7.91 -81.39
C LEU A 113 24.44 -8.99 -81.27
N ARG A 114 24.34 -9.91 -82.25
CA ARG A 114 23.44 -11.07 -82.18
C ARG A 114 23.83 -12.05 -81.08
N GLY A 115 25.13 -12.14 -80.77
CA GLY A 115 25.68 -12.92 -79.67
C GLY A 115 25.48 -12.31 -78.28
N ARG A 116 25.26 -10.99 -78.19
CA ARG A 116 24.89 -10.26 -76.96
C ARG A 116 23.37 -10.14 -76.78
N TRP A 117 22.62 -10.11 -77.87
CA TRP A 117 21.15 -10.06 -77.87
C TRP A 117 20.56 -11.14 -76.95
N GLY A 118 19.83 -10.71 -75.92
CA GLY A 118 19.24 -11.61 -74.92
C GLY A 118 20.20 -12.10 -73.82
N LYS A 119 21.53 -12.08 -74.00
CA LYS A 119 22.48 -12.31 -72.90
C LYS A 119 22.42 -11.16 -71.91
N ASP A 120 22.59 -9.93 -72.38
CA ASP A 120 22.56 -8.72 -71.54
C ASP A 120 21.22 -8.61 -70.81
N THR A 121 20.12 -8.90 -71.52
CA THR A 121 18.76 -8.97 -70.95
C THR A 121 18.61 -10.08 -69.90
N SER A 122 19.24 -11.24 -70.11
CA SER A 122 19.24 -12.36 -69.16
C SER A 122 20.07 -12.04 -67.93
N GLU A 123 21.24 -11.43 -68.08
CA GLU A 123 22.08 -10.99 -66.96
C GLU A 123 21.38 -9.93 -66.11
N ILE A 124 20.77 -8.93 -66.74
CA ILE A 124 19.97 -7.89 -66.05
C ILE A 124 18.81 -8.55 -65.29
N LYS A 125 18.09 -9.51 -65.92
CA LYS A 125 17.03 -10.28 -65.28
C LYS A 125 17.54 -11.12 -64.11
N VAL A 126 18.70 -11.77 -64.23
CA VAL A 126 19.32 -12.55 -63.15
C VAL A 126 19.73 -11.63 -61.99
N LYS A 127 20.42 -10.52 -62.27
CA LYS A 127 20.83 -9.50 -61.28
C LYS A 127 19.61 -8.98 -60.51
N PHE A 128 18.57 -8.50 -61.18
CA PHE A 128 17.34 -8.04 -60.50
C PHE A 128 16.58 -9.16 -59.78
N SER A 129 16.52 -10.38 -60.32
CA SER A 129 15.87 -11.50 -59.62
C SER A 129 16.62 -11.92 -58.35
N SER A 130 17.95 -11.80 -58.35
CA SER A 130 18.80 -12.02 -57.18
C SER A 130 18.55 -10.95 -56.12
N SER A 131 18.64 -9.67 -56.50
CA SER A 131 18.34 -8.54 -55.59
C SER A 131 16.93 -8.61 -55.01
N LEU A 132 15.91 -8.94 -55.82
CA LEU A 132 14.54 -9.14 -55.34
C LEU A 132 14.41 -10.35 -54.40
N SER A 133 15.19 -11.42 -54.61
CA SER A 133 15.22 -12.58 -53.71
C SER A 133 15.90 -12.26 -52.38
N THR A 134 16.96 -11.45 -52.39
CA THR A 134 17.63 -10.97 -51.17
C THR A 134 16.74 -10.01 -50.38
N ALA A 135 16.18 -8.98 -51.03
CA ALA A 135 15.26 -8.04 -50.37
C ALA A 135 14.02 -8.75 -49.78
N ARG A 136 13.49 -9.79 -50.44
CA ARG A 136 12.41 -10.62 -49.87
C ARG A 136 12.86 -11.40 -48.63
N LYS A 137 14.06 -11.99 -48.63
CA LYS A 137 14.61 -12.67 -47.44
C LYS A 137 14.86 -11.71 -46.28
N GLU A 138 15.27 -10.48 -46.56
CA GLU A 138 15.46 -9.42 -45.56
C GLU A 138 14.11 -8.98 -44.97
N ILE A 139 13.08 -8.79 -45.80
CA ILE A 139 11.70 -8.53 -45.35
C ILE A 139 11.16 -9.70 -44.52
N ASP A 140 11.31 -10.95 -44.97
CA ASP A 140 10.92 -12.15 -44.21
C ASP A 140 11.69 -12.28 -42.88
N GLY A 141 12.95 -11.85 -42.85
CA GLY A 141 13.80 -11.82 -41.66
C GLY A 141 13.32 -10.77 -40.65
N ALA A 142 13.12 -9.54 -41.11
CA ALA A 142 12.60 -8.43 -40.30
C ALA A 142 11.18 -8.72 -39.78
N ALA A 143 10.32 -9.35 -40.59
CA ALA A 143 8.98 -9.77 -40.18
C ALA A 143 9.02 -10.83 -39.06
N ARG A 144 9.94 -11.80 -39.12
CA ARG A 144 10.17 -12.76 -38.03
C ARG A 144 10.70 -12.09 -36.76
N GLN A 145 11.70 -11.22 -36.88
CA GLN A 145 12.26 -10.48 -35.74
C GLN A 145 11.20 -9.60 -35.08
N LYS A 146 10.38 -8.90 -35.86
CA LYS A 146 9.24 -8.13 -35.35
C LYS A 146 8.26 -9.04 -34.59
N ALA A 147 7.83 -10.16 -35.19
CA ALA A 147 6.91 -11.08 -34.53
C ALA A 147 7.48 -11.67 -33.21
N GLU A 148 8.79 -11.93 -33.16
CA GLU A 148 9.46 -12.36 -31.93
C GLU A 148 9.48 -11.27 -30.85
N ILE A 149 9.70 -10.01 -31.24
CA ILE A 149 9.62 -8.84 -30.35
C ILE A 149 8.18 -8.62 -29.88
N ASP A 150 7.19 -8.67 -30.77
CA ASP A 150 5.77 -8.50 -30.43
C ASP A 150 5.31 -9.57 -29.41
N VAL A 151 5.77 -10.82 -29.54
CA VAL A 151 5.52 -11.89 -28.56
C VAL A 151 6.23 -11.64 -27.21
N LYS A 152 7.46 -11.12 -27.22
CA LYS A 152 8.16 -10.71 -25.98
C LYS A 152 7.45 -9.55 -25.28
N VAL A 153 6.99 -8.56 -26.05
CA VAL A 153 6.24 -7.39 -25.56
C VAL A 153 4.87 -7.80 -25.01
N ALA A 154 4.20 -8.79 -25.60
CA ALA A 154 2.96 -9.35 -25.05
C ALA A 154 3.22 -9.99 -23.66
N ARG A 155 4.17 -10.93 -23.58
CA ARG A 155 4.53 -11.60 -22.30
C ARG A 155 4.90 -10.60 -21.20
N LEU A 156 5.76 -9.62 -21.50
CA LEU A 156 6.16 -8.61 -20.53
C LEU A 156 4.99 -7.71 -20.07
N LYS A 157 3.95 -7.52 -20.90
CA LYS A 157 2.72 -6.83 -20.47
C LYS A 157 1.86 -7.70 -19.56
N ASP A 158 1.77 -9.00 -19.84
CA ASP A 158 1.05 -9.97 -19.01
C ASP A 158 1.75 -10.12 -17.64
N ASP A 159 3.09 -10.25 -17.63
CA ASP A 159 3.91 -10.27 -16.42
C ASP A 159 3.71 -8.99 -15.58
N LEU A 160 3.78 -7.80 -16.21
CA LEU A 160 3.55 -6.52 -15.53
C LEU A 160 2.12 -6.39 -14.98
N ALA A 161 1.12 -6.92 -15.68
CA ALA A 161 -0.25 -6.97 -15.19
C ALA A 161 -0.38 -7.90 -13.98
N GLU A 162 0.30 -9.05 -13.98
CA GLU A 162 0.30 -9.96 -12.82
C GLU A 162 1.01 -9.32 -11.62
N TYR A 163 2.22 -8.76 -11.79
CA TYR A 163 2.93 -8.09 -10.70
C TYR A 163 2.13 -6.92 -10.13
N ARG A 164 1.41 -6.17 -10.96
CA ARG A 164 0.51 -5.10 -10.51
C ARG A 164 -0.67 -5.65 -9.70
N ASN A 165 -1.34 -6.70 -10.18
CA ASN A 165 -2.45 -7.33 -9.46
C ASN A 165 -1.98 -7.90 -8.11
N ARG A 166 -0.79 -8.52 -8.06
CA ARG A 166 -0.17 -9.01 -6.81
C ARG A 166 0.16 -7.86 -5.85
N PHE A 167 0.68 -6.73 -6.35
CA PHE A 167 0.94 -5.53 -5.53
C PHE A 167 -0.36 -4.92 -4.97
N ASP A 168 -1.39 -4.75 -5.81
CA ASP A 168 -2.67 -4.19 -5.40
C ASP A 168 -3.39 -5.08 -4.36
N ASP A 169 -3.26 -6.41 -4.47
CA ASP A 169 -3.76 -7.36 -3.45
C ASP A 169 -2.97 -7.26 -2.13
N ILE A 170 -1.64 -7.17 -2.18
CA ILE A 170 -0.80 -6.98 -0.98
C ILE A 170 -1.12 -5.66 -0.28
N GLN A 171 -1.36 -4.56 -1.01
CA GLN A 171 -1.78 -3.30 -0.38
C GLN A 171 -3.16 -3.42 0.27
N ARG A 172 -4.14 -4.08 -0.36
CA ARG A 172 -5.46 -4.31 0.25
C ARG A 172 -5.38 -5.13 1.54
N ARG A 173 -4.56 -6.20 1.56
CA ARG A 173 -4.33 -7.00 2.77
C ARG A 173 -3.71 -6.14 3.88
N ARG A 174 -2.64 -5.41 3.55
CA ARG A 174 -1.95 -4.49 4.48
C ARG A 174 -2.86 -3.38 5.01
N GLU A 175 -3.81 -2.90 4.21
CA GLU A 175 -4.78 -1.88 4.62
C GLU A 175 -5.85 -2.48 5.54
N ALA A 176 -6.38 -3.67 5.23
CA ALA A 176 -7.27 -4.41 6.12
C ALA A 176 -6.60 -4.80 7.45
N ASP A 177 -5.34 -5.26 7.42
CA ASP A 177 -4.54 -5.53 8.62
C ASP A 177 -4.33 -4.27 9.46
N ARG A 178 -4.18 -3.10 8.81
CA ARG A 178 -4.10 -1.81 9.50
C ARG A 178 -5.43 -1.40 10.12
N GLU A 179 -6.56 -1.65 9.45
CA GLU A 179 -7.88 -1.46 10.03
C GLU A 179 -8.08 -2.38 11.25
N HIS A 180 -7.71 -3.66 11.16
CA HIS A 180 -7.74 -4.60 12.28
C HIS A 180 -6.87 -4.10 13.46
N ILE A 181 -5.63 -3.69 13.22
CA ILE A 181 -4.74 -3.13 14.26
C ILE A 181 -5.34 -1.89 14.92
N ASN A 182 -5.97 -0.99 14.15
CA ASN A 182 -6.67 0.17 14.70
C ASN A 182 -7.87 -0.27 15.58
N THR A 183 -8.67 -1.24 15.14
CA THR A 183 -9.81 -1.74 15.95
C THR A 183 -9.35 -2.40 17.25
N PHE A 184 -8.31 -3.23 17.23
CA PHE A 184 -7.75 -3.82 18.45
C PHE A 184 -7.13 -2.78 19.38
N THR A 185 -6.51 -1.74 18.83
CA THR A 185 -5.95 -0.62 19.62
C THR A 185 -7.05 0.14 20.35
N ASN A 186 -8.17 0.42 19.68
CA ASN A 186 -9.34 1.04 20.29
C ASN A 186 -9.94 0.14 21.39
N MET A 187 -10.16 -1.16 21.10
CA MET A 187 -10.67 -2.12 22.10
C MET A 187 -9.76 -2.24 23.33
N ILE A 188 -8.43 -2.14 23.15
CA ILE A 188 -7.47 -2.13 24.26
C ILE A 188 -7.59 -0.84 25.07
N ALA A 189 -7.75 0.32 24.44
CA ALA A 189 -7.95 1.60 25.13
C ALA A 189 -9.27 1.65 25.91
N ASP A 190 -10.37 1.15 25.32
CA ASP A 190 -11.67 1.05 25.98
C ASP A 190 -11.59 0.13 27.21
N ALA A 191 -10.98 -1.06 27.08
CA ALA A 191 -10.78 -2.00 28.19
C ALA A 191 -9.82 -1.45 29.28
N GLN A 192 -8.81 -0.66 28.90
CA GLN A 192 -7.96 0.05 29.86
C GLN A 192 -8.76 1.10 30.64
N SER A 193 -9.61 1.88 29.97
CA SER A 193 -10.49 2.85 30.63
C SER A 193 -11.49 2.18 31.58
N GLU A 194 -12.09 1.05 31.18
CA GLU A 194 -12.95 0.26 32.07
C GLU A 194 -12.20 -0.26 33.30
N LEU A 195 -10.99 -0.80 33.12
CA LEU A 195 -10.15 -1.26 34.24
C LEU A 195 -9.76 -0.11 35.18
N GLU A 196 -9.51 1.10 34.68
CA GLU A 196 -9.25 2.28 35.52
C GLU A 196 -10.49 2.74 36.28
N MET A 197 -11.67 2.78 35.63
CA MET A 197 -12.94 3.09 36.31
C MET A 197 -13.28 2.05 37.38
N LEU A 198 -13.07 0.76 37.11
CA LEU A 198 -13.29 -0.32 38.09
C LEU A 198 -12.29 -0.24 39.25
N ARG A 199 -11.02 0.08 39.01
CA ARG A 199 -10.01 0.30 40.05
C ARG A 199 -10.35 1.51 40.93
N ALA A 200 -10.80 2.62 40.33
CA ALA A 200 -11.23 3.80 41.05
C ALA A 200 -12.45 3.51 41.94
N ARG A 201 -13.45 2.80 41.40
CA ARG A 201 -14.64 2.36 42.16
C ARG A 201 -14.29 1.39 43.28
N TRP A 202 -13.39 0.42 43.03
CA TRP A 202 -12.92 -0.50 44.06
C TRP A 202 -12.23 0.26 45.20
N LYS A 203 -11.31 1.18 44.88
CA LYS A 203 -10.65 2.02 45.88
C LYS A 203 -11.67 2.82 46.70
N GLN A 204 -12.66 3.44 46.06
CA GLN A 204 -13.72 4.19 46.76
C GLN A 204 -14.47 3.29 47.76
N LEU A 205 -14.85 2.09 47.35
CA LEU A 205 -15.53 1.13 48.23
C LEU A 205 -14.63 0.66 49.39
N THR A 206 -13.35 0.40 49.14
CA THR A 206 -12.37 0.02 50.18
C THR A 206 -12.07 1.16 51.16
N ASP A 207 -12.06 2.42 50.71
CA ASP A 207 -11.88 3.57 51.60
C ASP A 207 -13.17 3.89 52.39
N GLU A 208 -14.36 3.62 51.85
CA GLU A 208 -15.62 3.66 52.59
C GLU A 208 -15.77 2.51 53.59
N GLU A 209 -15.35 1.29 53.25
CA GLU A 209 -15.28 0.14 54.16
C GLU A 209 -14.41 0.45 55.39
N LYS A 210 -13.22 1.03 55.19
CA LYS A 210 -12.35 1.47 56.29
C LYS A 210 -13.03 2.50 57.18
N ARG A 211 -13.74 3.48 56.60
CA ARG A 211 -14.49 4.50 57.35
C ARG A 211 -15.56 3.84 58.21
N LEU A 212 -16.41 3.02 57.60
CA LEU A 212 -17.50 2.32 58.29
C LEU A 212 -16.97 1.39 59.40
N ASN A 213 -15.84 0.71 59.18
CA ASN A 213 -15.21 -0.12 60.20
C ASN A 213 -14.64 0.71 61.37
N GLY A 214 -14.06 1.89 61.09
CA GLY A 214 -13.62 2.84 62.12
C GLY A 214 -14.78 3.44 62.92
N ASP A 215 -15.87 3.83 62.24
CA ASP A 215 -17.11 4.31 62.87
C ASP A 215 -17.73 3.22 63.77
N ASN A 216 -17.78 1.98 63.27
CA ASN A 216 -18.26 0.81 64.03
C ASN A 216 -17.38 0.52 65.25
N ALA A 217 -16.05 0.53 65.10
CA ALA A 217 -15.11 0.32 66.22
C ALA A 217 -15.30 1.36 67.34
N ARG A 218 -15.51 2.64 66.98
CA ARG A 218 -15.85 3.70 67.94
C ARG A 218 -17.18 3.45 68.64
N LEU A 219 -18.22 3.04 67.91
CA LEU A 219 -19.52 2.71 68.50
C LEU A 219 -19.43 1.51 69.48
N TRP A 220 -18.54 0.54 69.21
CA TRP A 220 -18.26 -0.54 70.17
C TRP A 220 -17.51 -0.07 71.41
N GLU A 221 -16.57 0.86 71.30
CA GLU A 221 -15.87 1.47 72.43
C GLU A 221 -16.81 2.34 73.28
N GLU A 222 -17.63 3.19 72.64
CA GLU A 222 -18.66 4.02 73.29
C GLU A 222 -19.73 3.15 73.98
N LEU A 223 -20.14 2.02 73.37
CA LEU A 223 -21.04 1.03 73.98
C LEU A 223 -20.39 0.25 75.14
N ALA A 224 -19.11 -0.12 75.02
CA ALA A 224 -18.37 -0.81 76.08
C ALA A 224 -18.19 0.10 77.30
N LYS A 225 -17.88 1.39 77.08
CA LYS A 225 -17.85 2.39 78.15
C LYS A 225 -19.23 2.55 78.79
N ALA A 226 -20.29 2.77 78.02
CA ALA A 226 -21.65 2.96 78.56
C ALA A 226 -22.16 1.75 79.38
N ARG A 227 -21.63 0.54 79.14
CA ARG A 227 -21.84 -0.64 80.00
C ARG A 227 -21.04 -0.55 81.30
N SER A 228 -19.76 -0.22 81.23
CA SER A 228 -18.92 -0.02 82.42
C SER A 228 -19.48 1.07 83.35
N ASP A 229 -19.90 2.21 82.78
CA ASP A 229 -20.52 3.31 83.51
C ASP A 229 -21.84 2.86 84.19
N LEU A 230 -22.64 2.00 83.54
CA LEU A 230 -23.87 1.42 84.09
C LEU A 230 -23.62 0.37 85.18
N ASP A 231 -22.57 -0.44 85.03
CA ASP A 231 -22.16 -1.43 86.04
C ASP A 231 -21.61 -0.74 87.29
N GLU A 232 -20.84 0.36 87.13
CA GLU A 232 -20.34 1.19 88.23
C GLU A 232 -21.47 1.89 89.00
N GLU A 233 -22.43 2.54 88.31
CA GLU A 233 -23.65 3.10 88.93
C GLU A 233 -24.52 2.01 89.60
N THR A 234 -24.52 0.79 89.06
CA THR A 234 -25.25 -0.34 89.67
C THR A 234 -24.59 -0.82 90.96
N LEU A 235 -23.26 -0.88 91.01
CA LEU A 235 -22.49 -1.15 92.22
C LEU A 235 -22.68 -0.04 93.25
N GLY A 236 -22.53 1.23 92.86
CA GLY A 236 -22.76 2.39 93.74
C GLY A 236 -24.16 2.39 94.36
N ARG A 237 -25.20 2.07 93.57
CA ARG A 237 -26.58 1.91 94.09
C ARG A 237 -26.69 0.79 95.13
N ILE A 238 -26.00 -0.34 94.93
CA ILE A 238 -25.97 -1.46 95.88
C ILE A 238 -25.23 -1.05 97.17
N ASP A 239 -24.09 -0.36 97.07
CA ASP A 239 -23.32 0.10 98.23
C ASP A 239 -24.08 1.13 99.07
N PHE A 240 -24.76 2.10 98.43
CA PHE A 240 -25.65 3.02 99.16
C PHE A 240 -26.85 2.30 99.79
N GLN A 241 -27.42 1.29 99.13
CA GLN A 241 -28.50 0.48 99.69
C GLN A 241 -28.02 -0.34 100.91
N ASN A 242 -26.80 -0.88 100.86
CA ASN A 242 -26.17 -1.58 101.98
C ASN A 242 -25.89 -0.61 103.16
N GLN A 243 -25.35 0.58 102.89
CA GLN A 243 -25.13 1.62 103.92
C GLN A 243 -26.43 2.03 104.61
N VAL A 244 -27.52 2.22 103.85
CA VAL A 244 -28.85 2.52 104.42
C VAL A 244 -29.36 1.37 105.30
N GLN A 245 -29.16 0.11 104.88
CA GLN A 245 -29.53 -1.05 105.69
C GLN A 245 -28.72 -1.14 106.99
N THR A 246 -27.40 -0.96 106.94
CA THR A 246 -26.55 -0.94 108.15
C THR A 246 -26.96 0.18 109.10
N LEU A 247 -27.20 1.40 108.60
CA LEU A 247 -27.64 2.53 109.42
C LEU A 247 -29.04 2.30 110.04
N MET A 248 -29.95 1.60 109.34
CA MET A 248 -31.23 1.17 109.90
C MET A 248 -31.04 0.16 111.04
N GLU A 249 -30.16 -0.82 110.87
CA GLU A 249 -29.85 -1.83 111.88
C GLU A 249 -29.13 -1.22 113.11
N GLU A 250 -28.20 -0.29 112.90
CA GLU A 250 -27.55 0.50 113.96
C GLU A 250 -28.55 1.35 114.74
N LEU A 251 -29.46 2.07 114.05
CA LEU A 251 -30.51 2.85 114.71
C LEU A 251 -31.46 1.97 115.52
N GLU A 252 -31.81 0.79 115.03
CA GLU A 252 -32.69 -0.14 115.75
C GLU A 252 -31.97 -0.82 116.92
N PHE A 253 -30.67 -1.12 116.78
CA PHE A 253 -29.82 -1.58 117.89
C PHE A 253 -29.67 -0.51 118.97
N LEU A 254 -29.28 0.72 118.62
CA LEU A 254 -29.17 1.86 119.53
C LEU A 254 -30.50 2.13 120.27
N ARG A 255 -31.64 2.03 119.56
CA ARG A 255 -32.96 2.14 120.17
C ARG A 255 -33.22 1.03 121.20
N ARG A 256 -32.88 -0.24 120.89
CA ARG A 256 -32.99 -1.35 121.85
C ARG A 256 -32.07 -1.16 123.06
N VAL A 257 -30.83 -0.71 122.84
CA VAL A 257 -29.86 -0.44 123.91
C VAL A 257 -30.35 0.68 124.81
N HIS A 258 -30.75 1.84 124.29
CA HIS A 258 -31.33 2.91 125.11
C HIS A 258 -32.61 2.47 125.84
N GLU A 259 -33.49 1.68 125.21
CA GLU A 259 -34.68 1.16 125.89
C GLU A 259 -34.33 0.14 127.00
N GLN A 260 -33.19 -0.55 126.90
CA GLN A 260 -32.65 -1.44 127.92
C GLN A 260 -31.95 -0.64 129.04
N GLU A 261 -31.06 0.30 128.70
CA GLU A 261 -30.40 1.23 129.62
C GLU A 261 -31.41 2.02 130.45
N VAL A 262 -32.52 2.48 129.86
CA VAL A 262 -33.59 3.17 130.59
C VAL A 262 -34.26 2.24 131.62
N LYS A 263 -34.48 0.96 131.29
CA LYS A 263 -35.03 -0.03 132.24
C LYS A 263 -34.01 -0.36 133.36
N GLU A 264 -32.74 -0.48 133.01
CA GLU A 264 -31.67 -0.81 133.96
C GLU A 264 -31.32 0.37 134.88
N LEU A 265 -31.32 1.60 134.37
CA LEU A 265 -31.20 2.81 135.19
C LEU A 265 -32.42 3.01 136.10
N GLN A 266 -33.64 2.67 135.65
CA GLN A 266 -34.83 2.65 136.50
C GLN A 266 -34.71 1.58 137.61
N ALA A 267 -34.17 0.40 137.31
CA ALA A 267 -33.95 -0.66 138.29
C ALA A 267 -32.81 -0.35 139.27
N LEU A 268 -31.70 0.23 138.80
CA LEU A 268 -30.57 0.66 139.63
C LEU A 268 -30.96 1.83 140.54
N LEU A 269 -31.74 2.80 140.05
CA LEU A 269 -32.32 3.86 140.89
C LEU A 269 -33.22 3.30 142.00
N ALA A 270 -33.83 2.13 141.79
CA ALA A 270 -34.63 1.41 142.78
C ALA A 270 -33.82 0.48 143.70
N GLN A 271 -32.52 0.26 143.47
CA GLN A 271 -31.68 -0.65 144.25
C GLN A 271 -30.43 -0.02 144.89
N ALA A 272 -29.95 1.14 144.42
CA ALA A 272 -28.62 1.68 144.69
C ALA A 272 -28.20 1.73 146.18
N PRO A 273 -27.23 0.88 146.62
CA PRO A 273 -26.57 0.99 147.91
C PRO A 273 -25.26 1.78 147.77
N ALA A 274 -24.94 2.62 148.75
CA ALA A 274 -23.73 3.43 148.75
C ALA A 274 -22.51 2.69 149.33
N ASP A 275 -21.89 1.78 148.55
CA ASP A 275 -20.45 1.81 148.21
C ASP A 275 -20.10 0.69 147.21
N THR A 276 -19.44 1.03 146.11
CA THR A 276 -19.01 0.11 145.03
C THR A 276 -17.59 0.40 144.53
N ARG A 277 -16.88 1.33 145.18
CA ARG A 277 -15.69 2.02 144.66
C ARG A 277 -14.48 1.12 144.40
N GLU A 278 -14.34 0.01 145.13
CA GLU A 278 -13.16 -0.85 145.06
C GLU A 278 -13.26 -1.94 143.97
N PHE A 279 -14.48 -2.40 143.65
CA PHE A 279 -14.72 -3.30 142.51
C PHE A 279 -14.34 -2.63 141.19
N PHE A 280 -14.89 -1.43 140.93
CA PHE A 280 -14.59 -0.65 139.72
C PHE A 280 -13.10 -0.34 139.55
N LYS A 281 -12.33 -0.24 140.64
CA LYS A 281 -10.89 0.03 140.59
C LYS A 281 -10.10 -1.13 139.99
N ASN A 282 -10.50 -2.38 140.26
CA ASN A 282 -9.84 -3.56 139.70
C ASN A 282 -10.30 -3.83 138.26
N GLU A 283 -11.60 -3.72 137.98
CA GLU A 283 -12.13 -3.88 136.61
C GLU A 283 -11.54 -2.84 135.66
N LEU A 284 -11.45 -1.57 136.08
CA LEU A 284 -10.79 -0.52 135.30
C LEU A 284 -9.30 -0.85 135.04
N ALA A 285 -8.61 -1.46 136.01
CA ALA A 285 -7.19 -1.83 135.87
C ALA A 285 -6.97 -3.07 134.97
N LEU A 286 -7.97 -3.94 134.83
CA LEU A 286 -7.98 -5.02 133.84
C LEU A 286 -8.28 -4.45 132.44
N ALA A 287 -9.38 -3.71 132.29
CA ALA A 287 -9.76 -3.07 131.03
C ALA A 287 -8.65 -2.19 130.44
N ILE A 288 -7.93 -1.42 131.27
CA ILE A 288 -6.77 -0.60 130.82
C ILE A 288 -5.62 -1.48 130.31
N ARG A 289 -5.40 -2.68 130.85
CA ARG A 289 -4.39 -3.61 130.32
C ARG A 289 -4.85 -4.18 128.98
N ASP A 290 -6.07 -4.69 128.92
CA ASP A 290 -6.58 -5.38 127.74
C ASP A 290 -6.66 -4.41 126.54
N ILE A 291 -7.13 -3.17 126.77
CA ILE A 291 -7.10 -2.07 125.79
C ILE A 291 -5.66 -1.79 125.32
N LYS A 292 -4.67 -1.82 126.21
CA LYS A 292 -3.27 -1.56 125.84
C LYS A 292 -2.70 -2.70 124.98
N ASP A 293 -2.96 -3.94 125.35
CA ASP A 293 -2.44 -5.10 124.62
C ASP A 293 -3.13 -5.24 123.26
N GLU A 294 -4.41 -4.84 123.13
CA GLU A 294 -5.13 -4.68 121.86
C GLU A 294 -4.50 -3.58 120.98
N TYR A 295 -4.17 -2.40 121.55
CA TYR A 295 -3.45 -1.36 120.81
C TYR A 295 -2.04 -1.79 120.36
N ASP A 296 -1.28 -2.50 121.20
CA ASP A 296 0.03 -3.04 120.84
C ASP A 296 -0.08 -4.15 119.76
N TYR A 297 -1.18 -4.93 119.74
CA TYR A 297 -1.49 -5.86 118.65
C TYR A 297 -1.81 -5.13 117.35
N ILE A 298 -2.72 -4.15 117.35
CA ILE A 298 -3.09 -3.34 116.17
C ILE A 298 -1.86 -2.61 115.60
N ALA A 299 -1.02 -2.01 116.45
CA ALA A 299 0.21 -1.30 116.06
C ALA A 299 1.35 -2.24 115.58
N LYS A 300 1.22 -3.55 115.79
CA LYS A 300 2.08 -4.58 115.22
C LYS A 300 1.51 -5.09 113.90
N GLN A 301 0.21 -5.38 113.85
CA GLN A 301 -0.49 -5.91 112.68
C GLN A 301 -0.44 -4.92 111.52
N GLY A 302 -0.86 -3.66 111.72
CA GLY A 302 -0.81 -2.61 110.70
C GLY A 302 0.60 -2.30 110.18
N ARG A 303 1.65 -2.65 110.95
CA ARG A 303 3.04 -2.55 110.51
C ARG A 303 3.44 -3.68 109.56
N GLN A 304 2.97 -4.91 109.81
CA GLN A 304 3.16 -6.05 108.92
C GLN A 304 2.32 -5.92 107.64
N ASP A 305 1.10 -5.41 107.76
CA ASP A 305 0.22 -5.12 106.63
C ASP A 305 0.83 -4.03 105.74
N MET A 306 1.34 -2.94 106.34
CA MET A 306 2.03 -1.90 105.57
C MET A 306 3.37 -2.39 104.97
N GLU A 307 4.16 -3.21 105.66
CA GLU A 307 5.39 -3.78 105.11
C GLU A 307 5.12 -4.73 103.93
N SER A 308 4.09 -5.59 104.04
CA SER A 308 3.69 -6.51 102.98
C SER A 308 3.04 -5.78 101.79
N TRP A 309 2.23 -4.74 102.05
CA TRP A 309 1.70 -3.84 101.02
C TRP A 309 2.81 -3.11 100.26
N TYR A 310 3.81 -2.56 100.95
CA TYR A 310 4.96 -1.94 100.30
C TYR A 310 5.75 -2.94 99.45
N LYS A 311 6.00 -4.16 99.95
CA LYS A 311 6.66 -5.22 99.16
C LYS A 311 5.87 -5.59 97.91
N LEU A 312 4.55 -5.73 98.03
CA LEU A 312 3.67 -6.02 96.89
C LEU A 312 3.69 -4.87 95.87
N LYS A 313 3.57 -3.61 96.32
CA LYS A 313 3.56 -2.44 95.43
C LYS A 313 4.91 -2.23 94.73
N VAL A 314 6.04 -2.47 95.41
CA VAL A 314 7.37 -2.46 94.79
C VAL A 314 7.49 -3.59 93.76
N SER A 315 6.99 -4.79 94.05
CA SER A 315 6.99 -5.91 93.09
C SER A 315 6.13 -5.62 91.85
N GLU A 316 4.95 -5.02 92.03
CA GLU A 316 4.05 -4.59 90.95
C GLU A 316 4.69 -3.50 90.08
N VAL A 317 5.27 -2.46 90.69
CA VAL A 317 5.98 -1.38 89.97
C VAL A 317 7.17 -1.93 89.20
N GLN A 318 7.97 -2.84 89.79
CA GLN A 318 9.08 -3.49 89.09
C GLN A 318 8.58 -4.39 87.94
N GLY A 319 7.48 -5.12 88.13
CA GLY A 319 6.86 -5.93 87.09
C GLY A 319 6.35 -5.11 85.91
N ASN A 320 5.72 -3.98 86.18
CA ASN A 320 5.23 -3.05 85.15
C ASN A 320 6.39 -2.33 84.43
N ALA A 321 7.44 -1.92 85.16
CA ALA A 321 8.66 -1.38 84.57
C ALA A 321 9.37 -2.41 83.65
N ASN A 322 9.49 -3.67 84.10
CA ASN A 322 10.06 -4.75 83.29
C ASN A 322 9.22 -5.03 82.03
N ARG A 323 7.88 -5.05 82.14
CA ARG A 323 6.97 -5.24 81.00
C ARG A 323 7.10 -4.10 79.99
N SER A 324 7.09 -2.85 80.44
CA SER A 324 7.28 -1.67 79.60
C SER A 324 8.66 -1.65 78.92
N MET A 325 9.71 -2.10 79.62
CA MET A 325 11.05 -2.24 79.05
C MET A 325 11.11 -3.33 77.96
N MET A 326 10.44 -4.48 78.16
CA MET A 326 10.33 -5.53 77.14
C MET A 326 9.57 -5.05 75.90
N GLU A 327 8.45 -4.35 76.09
CA GLU A 327 7.67 -3.77 75.00
C GLU A 327 8.48 -2.71 74.22
N SER A 328 9.16 -1.80 74.93
CA SER A 328 10.04 -0.80 74.33
C SER A 328 11.18 -1.44 73.53
N ASN A 329 11.77 -2.54 74.01
CA ASN A 329 12.79 -3.28 73.28
C ASN A 329 12.21 -3.94 72.01
N TYR A 330 11.03 -4.57 72.09
CA TYR A 330 10.35 -5.15 70.93
C TYR A 330 10.04 -4.09 69.86
N GLN A 331 9.47 -2.95 70.25
CA GLN A 331 9.24 -1.82 69.35
C GLN A 331 10.55 -1.31 68.72
N ARG A 332 11.64 -1.27 69.49
CA ARG A 332 12.97 -0.84 69.02
C ARG A 332 13.59 -1.81 68.01
N GLU A 333 13.39 -3.13 68.19
CA GLU A 333 13.82 -4.15 67.23
C GLU A 333 12.97 -4.15 65.95
N GLU A 334 11.65 -3.94 66.06
CA GLU A 334 10.76 -3.80 64.91
C GLU A 334 11.14 -2.56 64.09
N VAL A 335 11.34 -1.41 64.75
CA VAL A 335 11.86 -0.17 64.11
C VAL A 335 13.25 -0.39 63.50
N LYS A 336 14.11 -1.24 64.08
CA LYS A 336 15.39 -1.61 63.46
C LYS A 336 15.16 -2.43 62.19
N ARG A 337 14.40 -3.53 62.24
CA ARG A 337 14.10 -4.39 61.08
C ARG A 337 13.44 -3.60 59.94
N MET A 338 12.56 -2.65 60.26
CA MET A 338 11.98 -1.73 59.27
C MET A 338 13.02 -0.79 58.63
N ARG A 339 13.97 -0.24 59.39
CA ARG A 339 15.07 0.58 58.84
C ARG A 339 16.01 -0.24 57.96
N ASP A 340 16.38 -1.45 58.40
CA ASP A 340 17.27 -2.33 57.66
C ASP A 340 16.65 -2.70 56.31
N ASN A 341 15.36 -3.08 56.28
CA ASN A 341 14.59 -3.31 55.05
C ASN A 341 14.43 -2.06 54.16
N ILE A 342 14.25 -0.87 54.74
CA ILE A 342 14.26 0.40 53.98
C ILE A 342 15.65 0.66 53.36
N GLY A 343 16.74 0.25 54.03
CA GLY A 343 18.10 0.27 53.50
C GLY A 343 18.24 -0.64 52.27
N ASP A 344 17.84 -1.90 52.39
CA ASP A 344 17.88 -2.89 51.30
C ASP A 344 17.04 -2.45 50.08
N LEU A 345 15.86 -1.88 50.32
CA LEU A 345 14.99 -1.37 49.26
C LEU A 345 15.58 -0.13 48.57
N ARG A 346 16.26 0.75 49.31
CA ARG A 346 17.01 1.89 48.73
C ARG A 346 18.23 1.45 47.94
N GLY A 347 18.94 0.41 48.39
CA GLY A 347 20.03 -0.19 47.62
C GLY A 347 19.54 -0.73 46.28
N LYS A 348 18.50 -1.59 46.31
CA LYS A 348 17.86 -2.13 45.10
C LYS A 348 17.31 -1.05 44.16
N LEU A 349 16.80 0.07 44.71
CA LEU A 349 16.38 1.22 43.90
C LEU A 349 17.58 1.85 43.18
N GLY A 350 18.68 2.14 43.89
CA GLY A 350 19.91 2.67 43.30
C GLY A 350 20.54 1.75 42.24
N ASP A 351 20.52 0.43 42.47
CA ASP A 351 20.98 -0.56 41.48
C ASP A 351 20.12 -0.52 40.19
N LEU A 352 18.80 -0.36 40.33
CA LEU A 352 17.87 -0.24 39.20
C LEU A 352 18.00 1.11 38.48
N GLU A 353 18.17 2.21 39.22
CA GLU A 353 18.43 3.54 38.67
C GLU A 353 19.75 3.57 37.86
N ALA A 354 20.83 3.00 38.42
CA ALA A 354 22.11 2.87 37.74
C ALA A 354 22.01 2.02 36.46
N LYS A 355 21.28 0.89 36.52
CA LYS A 355 21.03 0.05 35.35
C LYS A 355 20.18 0.75 34.30
N ASN A 356 19.18 1.53 34.71
CA ASN A 356 18.34 2.30 33.78
C ASN A 356 19.17 3.39 33.08
N ALA A 357 19.98 4.15 33.82
CA ALA A 357 20.90 5.13 33.24
C ALA A 357 21.93 4.51 32.27
N GLN A 358 22.37 3.27 32.51
CA GLN A 358 23.21 2.53 31.57
C GLN A 358 22.45 2.18 30.28
N LEU A 359 21.21 1.68 30.38
CA LEU A 359 20.38 1.35 29.22
C LEU A 359 19.98 2.59 28.41
N GLU A 360 19.67 3.71 29.07
CA GLU A 360 19.41 5.00 28.42
C GLU A 360 20.63 5.49 27.62
N LYS A 361 21.84 5.33 28.17
CA LYS A 361 23.08 5.64 27.47
C LYS A 361 23.35 4.69 26.28
N GLU A 362 23.01 3.42 26.41
CA GLU A 362 23.11 2.45 25.32
C GLU A 362 22.12 2.78 24.17
N VAL A 363 20.88 3.13 24.49
CA VAL A 363 19.88 3.64 23.54
C VAL A 363 20.34 4.95 22.87
N GLN A 364 20.94 5.88 23.62
CA GLN A 364 21.54 7.09 23.03
C GLN A 364 22.67 6.76 22.05
N ASN A 365 23.60 5.86 22.41
CA ASN A 365 24.69 5.44 21.53
C ASN A 365 24.17 4.78 20.24
N LEU A 366 23.19 3.88 20.35
CA LEU A 366 22.54 3.23 19.20
C LEU A 366 21.82 4.24 18.31
N ASN A 367 21.14 5.24 18.89
CA ASN A 367 20.54 6.33 18.13
C ASN A 367 21.58 7.20 17.41
N TYR A 368 22.73 7.50 18.03
CA TYR A 368 23.82 8.22 17.35
C TYR A 368 24.39 7.41 16.18
N GLN A 369 24.61 6.10 16.36
CA GLN A 369 25.05 5.21 15.28
C GLN A 369 24.03 5.17 14.13
N LEU A 370 22.75 4.96 14.44
CA LEU A 370 21.68 4.93 13.43
C LEU A 370 21.56 6.25 12.64
N ASN A 371 21.77 7.41 13.29
CA ASN A 371 21.75 8.71 12.60
C ASN A 371 22.97 8.90 11.68
N ASP A 372 24.17 8.45 12.09
CA ASP A 372 25.34 8.54 11.21
C ASP A 372 25.28 7.53 10.05
N ASP A 373 24.82 6.30 10.30
CA ASP A 373 24.54 5.31 9.25
C ASP A 373 23.51 5.84 8.24
N GLN A 374 22.39 6.43 8.71
CA GLN A 374 21.40 7.08 7.83
C GLN A 374 22.04 8.17 6.99
N ARG A 375 22.85 9.05 7.59
CA ARG A 375 23.55 10.13 6.90
C ARG A 375 24.58 9.61 5.88
N GLN A 376 25.27 8.51 6.17
CA GLN A 376 26.16 7.83 5.22
C GLN A 376 25.37 7.24 4.04
N TYR A 377 24.23 6.60 4.28
CA TYR A 377 23.35 6.09 3.23
C TYR A 377 22.74 7.21 2.38
N GLU A 378 22.31 8.32 2.98
CA GLU A 378 21.84 9.51 2.25
C GLU A 378 22.94 10.12 1.39
N GLN A 379 24.19 10.23 1.89
CA GLN A 379 25.31 10.69 1.08
C GLN A 379 25.56 9.73 -0.10
N ALA A 380 25.62 8.43 0.14
CA ALA A 380 25.83 7.43 -0.91
C ALA A 380 24.70 7.43 -1.96
N LEU A 381 23.45 7.67 -1.55
CA LEU A 381 22.31 7.83 -2.45
C LEU A 381 22.45 9.09 -3.31
N ASN A 382 22.79 10.24 -2.71
CA ASN A 382 23.00 11.50 -3.41
C ASN A 382 24.17 11.41 -4.41
N GLU A 383 25.26 10.71 -4.05
CA GLU A 383 26.38 10.44 -4.96
C GLU A 383 25.97 9.54 -6.14
N ARG A 384 25.16 8.50 -5.89
CA ARG A 384 24.58 7.66 -6.96
C ARG A 384 23.67 8.46 -7.88
N ASP A 385 22.76 9.26 -7.33
CA ASP A 385 21.87 10.11 -8.12
C ASP A 385 22.63 11.18 -8.92
N ALA A 386 23.71 11.75 -8.37
CA ALA A 386 24.59 12.65 -9.10
C ALA A 386 25.29 11.94 -10.27
N THR A 387 25.74 10.69 -10.10
CA THR A 387 26.28 9.90 -11.22
C THR A 387 25.21 9.53 -12.25
N LEU A 388 23.97 9.24 -11.84
CA LEU A 388 22.85 8.96 -12.74
C LEU A 388 22.39 10.20 -13.52
N ARG A 389 22.51 11.41 -12.95
CA ARG A 389 22.25 12.66 -13.67
C ARG A 389 23.29 12.92 -14.74
N ARG A 390 24.60 12.86 -14.41
CA ARG A 390 25.69 12.99 -15.39
C ARG A 390 25.56 11.98 -16.54
N MET A 391 25.33 10.70 -16.23
CA MET A 391 25.13 9.67 -17.27
C MET A 391 23.91 9.95 -18.17
N LYS A 392 22.83 10.55 -17.63
CA LYS A 392 21.67 10.97 -18.44
C LYS A 392 21.99 12.20 -19.30
N GLU A 393 22.72 13.17 -18.76
CA GLU A 393 23.18 14.37 -19.47
C GLU A 393 24.14 14.00 -20.62
N GLU A 394 25.09 13.07 -20.36
CA GLU A 394 25.98 12.48 -21.36
C GLU A 394 25.20 11.72 -22.45
N CYS A 395 24.23 10.88 -22.08
CA CYS A 395 23.35 10.22 -23.06
C CYS A 395 22.51 11.23 -23.87
N GLN A 396 22.05 12.33 -23.27
CA GLN A 396 21.31 13.39 -23.98
C GLN A 396 22.21 14.15 -24.96
N SER A 397 23.46 14.46 -24.59
CA SER A 397 24.46 15.04 -25.51
C SER A 397 24.69 14.11 -26.71
N LEU A 398 24.96 12.82 -26.46
CA LEU A 398 25.17 11.85 -27.53
C LEU A 398 23.96 11.68 -28.45
N VAL A 399 22.73 11.76 -27.92
CA VAL A 399 21.50 11.75 -28.75
C VAL A 399 21.38 13.03 -29.59
N ALA A 400 21.70 14.21 -29.04
CA ALA A 400 21.70 15.47 -29.78
C ALA A 400 22.79 15.51 -30.86
N GLU A 401 24.00 15.01 -30.57
CA GLU A 401 25.10 14.86 -31.53
C GLU A 401 24.72 13.89 -32.67
N LEU A 402 24.10 12.75 -32.34
CA LEU A 402 23.60 11.80 -33.35
C LEU A 402 22.45 12.39 -34.18
N GLN A 403 21.60 13.24 -33.61
CA GLN A 403 20.57 13.95 -34.36
C GLN A 403 21.18 14.98 -35.32
N ALA A 404 22.14 15.79 -34.87
CA ALA A 404 22.86 16.73 -35.74
C ALA A 404 23.64 16.03 -36.87
N LEU A 405 24.22 14.85 -36.59
CA LEU A 405 24.84 13.99 -37.60
C LEU A 405 23.81 13.38 -38.58
N LEU A 406 22.60 13.05 -38.11
CA LEU A 406 21.50 12.60 -38.95
C LEU A 406 20.97 13.73 -39.85
N ASP A 407 20.84 14.95 -39.34
CA ASP A 407 20.36 16.12 -40.07
C ASP A 407 21.37 16.58 -41.13
N THR A 408 22.66 16.65 -40.78
CA THR A 408 23.73 16.91 -41.77
C THR A 408 23.82 15.79 -42.81
N LYS A 409 23.59 14.53 -42.45
CA LYS A 409 23.47 13.43 -43.41
C LYS A 409 22.24 13.58 -44.32
N GLN A 410 21.09 14.03 -43.81
CA GLN A 410 19.90 14.32 -44.63
C GLN A 410 20.15 15.47 -45.60
N MET A 411 20.84 16.53 -45.16
CA MET A 411 21.28 17.63 -46.02
C MET A 411 22.21 17.14 -47.14
N LEU A 412 23.21 16.31 -46.83
CA LEU A 412 24.12 15.74 -47.81
C LEU A 412 23.41 14.76 -48.78
N ASP A 413 22.46 13.96 -48.31
CA ASP A 413 21.60 13.13 -49.18
C ASP A 413 20.77 13.99 -50.14
N ALA A 414 20.23 15.13 -49.67
CA ALA A 414 19.47 16.07 -50.49
C ALA A 414 20.36 16.77 -51.53
N GLU A 415 21.58 17.18 -51.15
CA GLU A 415 22.58 17.69 -52.09
C GLU A 415 22.95 16.63 -53.14
N ILE A 416 23.25 15.39 -52.73
CA ILE A 416 23.55 14.28 -53.64
C ILE A 416 22.37 13.99 -54.59
N ALA A 417 21.13 14.10 -54.11
CA ALA A 417 19.94 13.97 -54.95
C ALA A 417 19.82 15.13 -55.96
N ILE A 418 20.16 16.37 -55.57
CA ILE A 418 20.22 17.52 -56.48
C ILE A 418 21.34 17.34 -57.51
N TYR A 419 22.54 16.91 -57.12
CA TYR A 419 23.66 16.66 -58.03
C TYR A 419 23.36 15.51 -59.02
N ARG A 420 22.74 14.41 -58.56
CA ARG A 420 22.26 13.34 -59.45
C ARG A 420 21.24 13.89 -60.45
N LYS A 421 20.25 14.65 -60.00
CA LYS A 421 19.22 15.26 -60.85
C LYS A 421 19.77 16.31 -61.83
N MET A 422 20.92 16.92 -61.50
CA MET A 422 21.66 17.84 -62.38
C MET A 422 22.46 17.08 -63.46
N LEU A 423 23.01 15.91 -63.12
CA LEU A 423 23.69 15.00 -64.06
C LEU A 423 22.72 14.22 -64.96
N GLU A 424 21.51 13.93 -64.47
CA GLU A 424 20.44 13.24 -65.19
C GLU A 424 19.56 14.21 -66.03
N GLY A 425 19.85 15.52 -66.04
CA GLY A 425 18.89 16.56 -66.40
C GLY A 425 19.43 17.76 -67.20
N GLU A 426 20.23 17.54 -68.24
CA GLU A 426 20.78 18.66 -69.06
C GLU A 426 19.72 19.54 -69.77
N GLU A 427 18.50 19.03 -70.04
CA GLU A 427 17.52 19.73 -70.89
C GLU A 427 16.51 20.66 -70.16
N SER A 428 16.42 20.69 -68.82
CA SER A 428 15.28 21.34 -68.12
C SER A 428 15.64 22.27 -66.94
N ARG A 429 16.50 23.26 -67.19
CA ARG A 429 16.99 24.25 -66.20
C ARG A 429 15.94 25.04 -65.41
N VAL A 430 14.69 25.15 -65.90
CA VAL A 430 13.66 26.03 -65.29
C VAL A 430 13.09 25.46 -63.98
N GLY A 431 12.91 24.15 -63.86
CA GLY A 431 12.36 23.51 -62.65
C GLY A 431 13.31 23.48 -61.45
N LEU A 432 14.59 23.80 -61.66
CA LEU A 432 15.66 23.59 -60.68
C LEU A 432 15.59 24.58 -59.50
N ARG A 433 15.27 25.85 -59.77
CA ARG A 433 15.24 26.93 -58.75
C ARG A 433 14.16 26.72 -57.70
N GLN A 434 13.00 26.21 -58.13
CA GLN A 434 11.81 26.06 -57.28
C GLN A 434 11.94 24.91 -56.26
N MET A 435 12.67 23.84 -56.62
CA MET A 435 12.96 22.71 -55.71
C MET A 435 13.98 23.08 -54.62
N VAL A 436 15.04 23.82 -54.97
CA VAL A 436 16.02 24.32 -53.99
C VAL A 436 15.34 25.24 -52.98
N GLU A 437 14.46 26.13 -53.44
CA GLU A 437 13.67 27.00 -52.56
C GLU A 437 12.72 26.21 -51.64
N GLN A 438 12.18 25.08 -52.10
CA GLN A 438 11.35 24.19 -51.27
C GLN A 438 12.17 23.48 -50.17
N VAL A 439 13.34 22.92 -50.49
CA VAL A 439 14.21 22.23 -49.51
C VAL A 439 14.70 23.21 -48.43
N VAL A 440 15.10 24.42 -48.84
CA VAL A 440 15.48 25.49 -47.89
C VAL A 440 14.29 25.93 -47.04
N LYS A 441 13.08 26.03 -47.60
CA LYS A 441 11.85 26.35 -46.83
C LYS A 441 11.47 25.25 -45.84
N THR A 442 11.65 23.97 -46.15
CA THR A 442 11.38 22.89 -45.18
C THR A 442 12.31 22.95 -43.97
N HIS A 443 13.61 23.22 -44.15
CA HIS A 443 14.51 23.41 -43.00
C HIS A 443 14.27 24.75 -42.25
N SER A 444 13.86 25.82 -42.94
CA SER A 444 13.54 27.11 -42.32
C SER A 444 12.36 27.07 -41.33
N LEU A 445 11.55 26.01 -41.36
CA LEU A 445 10.38 25.83 -40.48
C LEU A 445 10.64 24.88 -39.31
N GLN A 446 11.75 24.13 -39.31
CA GLN A 446 12.04 23.12 -38.29
C GLN A 446 12.70 23.70 -37.02
N GLN A 447 13.19 24.95 -37.05
CA GLN A 447 14.00 25.56 -35.98
C GLN A 447 13.21 26.42 -34.98
N GLN A 448 11.86 26.37 -34.97
CA GLN A 448 11.05 27.33 -34.18
C GLN A 448 9.88 26.72 -33.37
N GLU A 449 9.83 25.40 -33.13
CA GLU A 449 8.78 24.79 -32.25
C GLU A 449 9.30 23.91 -31.09
N ASP A 450 10.60 23.61 -30.99
CA ASP A 450 11.17 22.73 -29.94
C ASP A 450 11.63 23.49 -28.65
N THR A 451 10.73 24.25 -28.01
CA THR A 451 11.01 24.84 -26.67
C THR A 451 9.87 24.82 -25.65
N ASP A 452 8.61 24.54 -26.00
CA ASP A 452 7.51 24.51 -25.03
C ASP A 452 6.49 23.37 -25.28
N SER A 453 6.90 22.13 -24.96
CA SER A 453 6.03 20.94 -25.07
C SER A 453 6.36 19.86 -24.03
N THR A 454 6.31 20.21 -22.75
CA THR A 454 6.30 19.20 -21.66
C THR A 454 5.35 19.56 -20.52
N ARG A 455 4.11 19.94 -20.86
CA ARG A 455 3.04 20.15 -19.87
C ARG A 455 1.72 19.48 -20.28
N ASN A 456 1.64 18.17 -20.03
CA ASN A 456 0.41 17.39 -20.22
C ASN A 456 -0.73 17.94 -19.32
N VAL A 457 -1.63 18.73 -19.92
CA VAL A 457 -2.89 19.13 -19.27
C VAL A 457 -3.83 17.92 -19.27
N ARG A 458 -4.03 17.35 -18.08
CA ARG A 458 -4.98 16.26 -17.86
C ARG A 458 -6.40 16.83 -17.83
N GLY A 459 -7.19 16.60 -18.88
CA GLY A 459 -8.60 16.99 -18.90
C GLY A 459 -9.40 16.26 -17.82
N GLU A 460 -9.82 16.97 -16.78
CA GLU A 460 -10.61 16.38 -15.69
C GLU A 460 -12.12 16.41 -15.99
N VAL A 461 -12.70 15.24 -16.19
CA VAL A 461 -14.16 15.06 -16.28
C VAL A 461 -14.80 15.35 -14.93
N GLN A 462 -15.28 16.57 -14.74
CA GLN A 462 -15.94 16.99 -13.50
C GLN A 462 -17.32 16.31 -13.36
N THR A 463 -17.37 15.28 -12.51
CA THR A 463 -18.62 14.62 -12.09
C THR A 463 -19.19 15.35 -10.88
N LYS A 464 -20.35 15.99 -11.02
CA LYS A 464 -21.01 16.74 -9.95
C LYS A 464 -22.17 15.94 -9.36
N THR A 465 -21.93 15.36 -8.19
CA THR A 465 -22.98 14.73 -7.37
C THR A 465 -23.66 15.77 -6.49
N THR A 466 -24.98 15.75 -6.44
CA THR A 466 -25.82 16.63 -5.61
C THR A 466 -26.75 15.79 -4.76
N PHE A 467 -27.00 16.24 -3.52
CA PHE A 467 -27.84 15.53 -2.55
C PHE A 467 -28.97 16.43 -2.09
N GLN A 468 -30.21 15.97 -2.23
CA GLN A 468 -31.41 16.62 -1.73
C GLN A 468 -32.04 15.76 -0.64
N ARG A 469 -32.39 16.36 0.50
CA ARG A 469 -32.94 15.67 1.67
C ARG A 469 -34.28 16.30 2.05
N SER A 470 -35.20 15.48 2.52
CA SER A 470 -36.46 15.92 3.13
C SER A 470 -36.87 14.96 4.24
N ALA A 471 -37.56 15.47 5.26
CA ALA A 471 -38.09 14.68 6.37
C ALA A 471 -39.42 15.25 6.85
N LYS A 472 -40.26 14.38 7.38
CA LYS A 472 -41.60 14.62 7.94
C LYS A 472 -41.61 13.93 9.32
N GLY A 473 -41.23 14.65 10.36
CA GLY A 473 -41.05 14.12 11.72
C GLY A 473 -39.59 13.85 12.09
N ASN A 474 -39.40 13.06 13.15
CA ASN A 474 -38.14 13.02 13.91
C ASN A 474 -37.03 12.13 13.33
N ILE A 475 -37.35 11.22 12.41
CA ILE A 475 -36.36 10.36 11.73
C ILE A 475 -36.00 10.96 10.37
N THR A 476 -34.71 11.09 10.09
CA THR A 476 -34.18 11.56 8.79
C THR A 476 -33.18 10.55 8.21
N ILE A 477 -32.86 10.68 6.91
CA ILE A 477 -31.82 9.89 6.24
C ILE A 477 -30.54 10.73 6.19
N ALA A 478 -29.67 10.51 7.18
CA ALA A 478 -28.44 11.27 7.39
C ALA A 478 -27.31 10.92 6.41
N GLU A 479 -27.30 9.71 5.86
CA GLU A 479 -26.31 9.29 4.86
C GLU A 479 -26.84 8.16 3.97
N CYS A 480 -26.34 8.10 2.74
CA CYS A 480 -26.42 6.95 1.85
C CYS A 480 -25.06 6.83 1.18
N ASP A 481 -24.32 5.75 1.41
CA ASP A 481 -23.01 5.57 0.79
C ASP A 481 -23.13 5.51 -0.75
N PRO A 482 -22.35 6.30 -1.51
CA PRO A 482 -22.35 6.25 -2.97
C PRO A 482 -21.99 4.87 -3.55
N ASN A 483 -21.24 4.06 -2.81
CA ASN A 483 -20.85 2.69 -3.18
C ASN A 483 -21.86 1.62 -2.70
N GLY A 484 -23.00 2.04 -2.14
CA GLY A 484 -24.08 1.15 -1.72
C GLY A 484 -23.75 0.24 -0.53
N LYS A 485 -22.73 0.53 0.28
CA LYS A 485 -22.38 -0.25 1.48
C LYS A 485 -23.41 -0.11 2.59
N PHE A 486 -23.88 1.11 2.87
CA PHE A 486 -24.80 1.38 3.98
C PHE A 486 -25.72 2.60 3.77
N ILE A 487 -26.79 2.65 4.57
CA ILE A 487 -27.70 3.80 4.74
C ILE A 487 -27.70 4.17 6.23
N THR A 488 -27.63 5.46 6.55
CA THR A 488 -27.70 5.94 7.95
C THR A 488 -29.01 6.68 8.18
N LEU A 489 -29.78 6.25 9.19
CA LEU A 489 -30.90 7.01 9.72
C LEU A 489 -30.47 7.76 10.99
N GLU A 490 -31.10 8.91 11.24
CA GLU A 490 -30.82 9.77 12.39
C GLU A 490 -32.13 10.17 13.08
N ASN A 491 -32.19 10.05 14.40
CA ASN A 491 -33.24 10.67 15.20
C ASN A 491 -32.82 12.10 15.60
N THR A 492 -33.36 13.09 14.89
CA THR A 492 -33.05 14.51 15.10
C THR A 492 -33.80 15.13 16.30
N HIS A 493 -34.59 14.34 17.05
CA HIS A 493 -35.24 14.83 18.26
C HIS A 493 -34.25 14.87 19.44
N LYS A 494 -34.30 15.97 20.22
CA LYS A 494 -33.29 16.25 21.27
C LYS A 494 -33.42 15.40 22.54
N SER A 495 -34.60 14.86 22.82
CA SER A 495 -34.91 14.25 24.12
C SER A 495 -35.98 13.14 24.07
N LYS A 496 -36.27 12.58 22.90
CA LYS A 496 -37.28 11.52 22.73
C LYS A 496 -36.71 10.44 21.83
N ASP A 497 -36.75 9.21 22.31
CA ASP A 497 -36.38 8.03 21.55
C ASP A 497 -37.53 7.65 20.59
N GLU A 498 -37.19 7.18 19.39
CA GLU A 498 -38.16 6.84 18.35
C GLU A 498 -38.06 5.36 17.97
N ASP A 499 -39.16 4.64 18.10
CA ASP A 499 -39.29 3.25 17.68
C ASP A 499 -39.51 3.15 16.16
N ILE A 500 -38.54 2.59 15.45
CA ILE A 500 -38.57 2.38 14.00
C ILE A 500 -38.83 0.91 13.61
N SER A 501 -39.26 0.06 14.54
CA SER A 501 -39.58 -1.34 14.25
C SER A 501 -40.63 -1.51 13.16
N GLY A 502 -40.37 -2.40 12.21
CA GLY A 502 -41.29 -2.67 11.10
C GLY A 502 -41.45 -1.53 10.09
N CYS A 503 -40.82 -0.36 10.31
CA CYS A 503 -40.69 0.69 9.31
C CYS A 503 -39.86 0.18 8.12
N LYS A 504 -39.99 0.81 6.95
CA LYS A 504 -39.43 0.28 5.69
C LYS A 504 -38.51 1.27 5.01
N ILE A 505 -37.40 0.79 4.49
CA ILE A 505 -36.50 1.56 3.62
C ILE A 505 -36.65 1.02 2.21
N LYS A 506 -36.97 1.90 1.27
CA LYS A 506 -36.98 1.61 -0.17
C LYS A 506 -35.89 2.40 -0.84
N ARG A 507 -35.10 1.76 -1.71
CA ARG A 507 -34.08 2.43 -2.53
C ARG A 507 -34.28 2.07 -4.00
N ARG A 508 -34.51 3.10 -4.81
CA ARG A 508 -34.77 3.01 -6.24
C ARG A 508 -33.62 3.65 -7.01
N LEU A 509 -33.17 2.94 -8.06
CA LEU A 509 -32.18 3.41 -9.02
C LEU A 509 -32.82 3.34 -10.41
N ASP A 510 -32.46 4.25 -11.32
CA ASP A 510 -33.15 4.51 -12.61
C ASP A 510 -33.38 3.29 -13.53
N SER A 511 -32.70 2.15 -13.31
CA SER A 511 -32.84 0.94 -14.13
C SER A 511 -32.60 -0.37 -13.36
N LYS A 512 -32.86 -0.39 -12.04
CA LYS A 512 -32.70 -1.61 -11.20
C LYS A 512 -33.94 -1.84 -10.34
N LYS A 513 -34.13 -3.11 -9.93
CA LYS A 513 -35.16 -3.55 -8.96
C LYS A 513 -35.14 -2.66 -7.72
N GLU A 514 -36.32 -2.25 -7.24
CA GLU A 514 -36.45 -1.46 -6.01
C GLU A 514 -36.09 -2.34 -4.79
N ILE A 515 -35.00 -1.98 -4.11
CA ILE A 515 -34.56 -2.68 -2.90
C ILE A 515 -35.47 -2.23 -1.77
N THR A 516 -36.14 -3.18 -1.10
CA THR A 516 -37.03 -2.90 0.05
C THR A 516 -36.59 -3.71 1.26
N TYR A 517 -36.12 -3.01 2.29
CA TYR A 517 -35.83 -3.57 3.62
C TYR A 517 -36.97 -3.23 4.58
N THR A 518 -37.28 -4.15 5.49
CA THR A 518 -38.17 -3.92 6.63
C THR A 518 -37.34 -4.05 7.90
N LEU A 519 -37.39 -3.04 8.76
CA LEU A 519 -36.61 -3.00 9.99
C LEU A 519 -37.09 -4.08 10.98
N PRO A 520 -36.18 -4.76 11.69
CA PRO A 520 -36.53 -5.74 12.73
C PRO A 520 -37.43 -5.17 13.84
N HIS A 521 -38.00 -6.07 14.64
CA HIS A 521 -38.70 -5.71 15.87
C HIS A 521 -37.72 -5.28 16.97
N ASN A 522 -38.18 -4.42 17.88
CA ASN A 522 -37.43 -3.78 18.97
C ASN A 522 -36.23 -2.89 18.56
N VAL A 523 -36.34 -2.16 17.45
CA VAL A 523 -35.31 -1.22 16.95
C VAL A 523 -35.71 0.21 17.31
N VAL A 524 -35.12 0.73 18.38
CA VAL A 524 -35.37 2.09 18.89
C VAL A 524 -34.12 2.95 18.69
N VAL A 525 -34.27 4.09 18.01
CA VAL A 525 -33.18 5.06 17.82
C VAL A 525 -33.26 6.13 18.89
N ARG A 526 -32.24 6.18 19.75
CA ARG A 526 -32.17 7.17 20.84
C ARG A 526 -32.13 8.61 20.34
N ALA A 527 -32.60 9.53 21.17
CA ALA A 527 -32.54 10.97 20.91
C ALA A 527 -31.13 11.43 20.49
N GLY A 528 -31.02 12.15 19.37
CA GLY A 528 -29.74 12.65 18.84
C GLY A 528 -28.75 11.55 18.42
N ARG A 529 -29.21 10.32 18.15
CA ARG A 529 -28.37 9.20 17.70
C ARG A 529 -28.73 8.72 16.29
N THR A 530 -27.78 8.03 15.69
CA THR A 530 -27.86 7.43 14.36
C THR A 530 -27.87 5.91 14.42
N ILE A 531 -28.53 5.26 13.48
CA ILE A 531 -28.42 3.82 13.21
C ILE A 531 -27.89 3.59 11.79
N LYS A 532 -26.84 2.78 11.65
CA LYS A 532 -26.26 2.43 10.34
C LYS A 532 -26.75 1.07 9.87
N ILE A 533 -27.26 1.02 8.64
CA ILE A 533 -27.90 -0.17 8.07
C ILE A 533 -27.09 -0.59 6.85
N TYR A 534 -26.23 -1.58 7.04
CA TYR A 534 -25.33 -2.12 6.03
C TYR A 534 -26.05 -3.12 5.14
N ALA A 535 -25.68 -3.17 3.86
CA ALA A 535 -25.96 -4.34 3.03
C ALA A 535 -24.99 -5.47 3.43
N ARG A 536 -25.34 -6.73 3.10
CA ARG A 536 -24.60 -7.92 3.54
C ARG A 536 -23.09 -7.84 3.25
N ASP A 537 -22.72 -7.42 2.04
CA ASP A 537 -21.33 -7.38 1.59
C ASP A 537 -20.72 -5.95 1.81
N GLY A 538 -21.40 -5.12 2.61
CA GLY A 538 -21.04 -3.73 2.91
C GLY A 538 -20.00 -3.54 4.03
N GLY A 539 -19.57 -4.62 4.70
CA GLY A 539 -18.48 -4.61 5.69
C GLY A 539 -18.83 -4.06 7.09
N GLY A 540 -20.11 -4.06 7.48
CA GLY A 540 -20.54 -3.67 8.83
C GLY A 540 -21.03 -4.86 9.65
N PHE A 541 -20.91 -4.75 10.98
CA PHE A 541 -21.39 -5.77 11.92
C PHE A 541 -22.85 -5.53 12.33
N HIS A 542 -23.57 -6.59 12.68
CA HIS A 542 -24.95 -6.53 13.17
C HIS A 542 -24.94 -6.32 14.70
N ASN A 543 -25.16 -5.09 15.17
CA ASN A 543 -25.16 -4.73 16.60
C ASN A 543 -26.31 -3.76 16.94
N PRO A 544 -27.56 -4.26 17.08
CA PRO A 544 -28.70 -3.42 17.42
C PRO A 544 -28.53 -2.80 18.83
N PRO A 545 -28.86 -1.52 19.04
CA PRO A 545 -29.61 -0.62 18.14
C PRO A 545 -28.72 0.28 17.26
N GLU A 546 -27.39 0.17 17.29
CA GLU A 546 -26.48 1.12 16.63
C GLU A 546 -26.18 0.74 15.18
N SER A 547 -26.09 -0.56 14.88
CA SER A 547 -25.93 -1.06 13.51
C SER A 547 -26.79 -2.28 13.20
N LEU A 548 -27.25 -2.34 11.95
CA LEU A 548 -27.99 -3.47 11.39
C LEU A 548 -27.32 -3.91 10.09
N VAL A 549 -27.46 -5.19 9.78
CA VAL A 549 -27.10 -5.77 8.48
C VAL A 549 -28.37 -6.27 7.80
N TYR A 550 -28.46 -6.05 6.48
CA TYR A 550 -29.51 -6.57 5.62
C TYR A 550 -28.94 -7.66 4.72
N ASP A 551 -29.19 -8.92 5.08
CA ASP A 551 -28.63 -10.09 4.40
C ASP A 551 -29.22 -10.37 3.00
N GLY A 552 -30.36 -9.76 2.70
CA GLY A 552 -31.18 -10.04 1.52
C GLY A 552 -30.68 -9.46 0.19
N GLU A 553 -29.79 -8.46 0.22
CA GLU A 553 -29.12 -7.91 -0.96
C GLU A 553 -27.64 -7.66 -0.62
N SER A 554 -26.73 -7.92 -1.57
CA SER A 554 -25.28 -7.72 -1.39
C SER A 554 -24.89 -6.26 -1.21
N SER A 555 -25.63 -5.34 -1.85
CA SER A 555 -25.39 -3.90 -1.87
C SER A 555 -26.71 -3.14 -1.96
N TRP A 556 -26.78 -1.96 -1.35
CA TRP A 556 -27.85 -0.97 -1.56
C TRP A 556 -27.86 -0.37 -2.98
N GLY A 557 -26.99 -0.82 -3.87
CA GLY A 557 -27.00 -0.47 -5.29
C GLY A 557 -26.16 0.75 -5.62
N VAL A 558 -25.38 0.59 -6.71
CA VAL A 558 -24.40 1.55 -7.23
C VAL A 558 -24.73 1.93 -8.68
N GLY A 559 -24.37 3.15 -9.08
CA GLY A 559 -24.28 3.55 -10.49
C GLY A 559 -25.55 4.12 -11.13
N GLY A 560 -26.48 4.70 -10.35
CA GLY A 560 -27.60 5.48 -10.90
C GLY A 560 -27.24 6.96 -11.10
N THR A 561 -27.83 7.58 -12.12
CA THR A 561 -27.77 9.04 -12.33
C THR A 561 -28.69 9.80 -11.38
N ASN A 562 -29.77 9.17 -10.95
CA ASN A 562 -30.71 9.65 -9.95
C ASN A 562 -31.11 8.46 -9.05
N VAL A 563 -30.73 8.52 -7.78
CA VAL A 563 -30.98 7.47 -6.78
C VAL A 563 -31.82 8.05 -5.67
N VAL A 564 -32.97 7.42 -5.40
CA VAL A 564 -33.93 7.86 -4.39
C VAL A 564 -34.02 6.80 -3.30
N THR A 565 -33.59 7.15 -2.09
CA THR A 565 -33.83 6.39 -0.87
C THR A 565 -34.99 7.02 -0.11
N THR A 566 -35.99 6.24 0.27
CA THR A 566 -37.17 6.69 1.02
C THR A 566 -37.41 5.80 2.23
N PHE A 567 -37.62 6.42 3.40
CA PHE A 567 -38.00 5.79 4.66
C PHE A 567 -39.50 5.97 4.89
N TYR A 568 -40.17 4.87 5.22
CA TYR A 568 -41.62 4.79 5.44
C TYR A 568 -41.93 4.30 6.85
N ASN A 569 -42.99 4.84 7.48
CA ASN A 569 -43.44 4.37 8.79
C ASN A 569 -44.19 3.02 8.71
N LYS A 570 -44.67 2.54 9.86
CA LYS A 570 -45.49 1.32 10.02
C LYS A 570 -46.80 1.36 9.22
N GLU A 571 -47.40 2.54 9.03
CA GLU A 571 -48.63 2.73 8.23
C GLU A 571 -48.37 2.79 6.70
N GLY A 572 -47.11 2.94 6.27
CA GLY A 572 -46.75 3.10 4.86
C GLY A 572 -46.68 4.55 4.37
N GLU A 573 -46.70 5.54 5.26
CA GLU A 573 -46.43 6.93 4.90
C GLU A 573 -44.94 7.21 4.69
N GLU A 574 -44.60 8.01 3.68
CA GLU A 574 -43.26 8.57 3.51
C GLU A 574 -42.89 9.51 4.67
N ARG A 575 -41.82 9.18 5.39
CA ARG A 575 -41.29 9.93 6.53
C ARG A 575 -39.99 10.67 6.22
N ALA A 576 -39.11 10.11 5.40
CA ALA A 576 -37.89 10.81 4.97
C ALA A 576 -37.41 10.36 3.61
N THR A 577 -36.73 11.26 2.90
CA THR A 577 -36.30 11.07 1.50
C THR A 577 -34.89 11.62 1.31
N HIS A 578 -34.05 10.84 0.65
CA HIS A 578 -32.69 11.20 0.27
C HIS A 578 -32.53 10.92 -1.23
N THR A 579 -32.42 11.99 -2.01
CA THR A 579 -32.25 11.93 -3.47
C THR A 579 -30.83 12.35 -3.83
N GLN A 580 -30.08 11.44 -4.44
CA GLN A 580 -28.74 11.66 -4.97
C GLN A 580 -28.83 11.80 -6.50
N LYS A 581 -28.43 12.95 -7.04
CA LYS A 581 -28.39 13.21 -8.49
C LYS A 581 -26.95 13.47 -8.94
N THR A 582 -26.46 12.62 -9.84
CA THR A 582 -25.10 12.62 -10.37
C THR A 582 -25.13 13.14 -11.81
N ILE A 583 -24.66 14.37 -12.02
CA ILE A 583 -24.56 14.99 -13.34
C ILE A 583 -23.11 14.92 -13.81
N GLN A 584 -22.90 14.57 -15.07
CA GLN A 584 -21.58 14.53 -15.70
C GLN A 584 -21.56 15.47 -16.90
N THR A 585 -20.88 16.60 -16.75
CA THR A 585 -20.65 17.59 -17.80
C THR A 585 -19.26 17.42 -18.36
N GLY A 586 -19.16 17.07 -19.64
CA GLY A 586 -17.93 17.28 -20.40
C GLY A 586 -17.77 18.75 -20.75
N GLN A 587 -16.51 19.18 -20.94
CA GLN A 587 -16.13 20.37 -21.70
C GLN A 587 -15.50 19.91 -23.02
#